data_AF-A0A9X5XF12-F1
#
_entry.id   AF-A0A9X5XF12-F1
#
_cell.length_a   1.000
_cell.length_b   1.000
_cell.length_c   1.000
_cell.angle_alpha   90.00
_cell.angle_beta   90.00
_cell.angle_gamma   90.00
#
_symmetry.space_group_name_H-M   'P 1'
#
loop_
_entity.id
_entity.type
_entity.pdbx_description
1 polymer ?
#
loop_
_entity_poly.entity_id
_entity_poly.type
_entity_poly.pdbx_seq_one_letter_code
_entity_poly.pdbx_strand_id
1 'polypeptide(L)'
;AVQRPPIRTTSYGVGLIGGLWTAQVLALRAAATGARVAVETGRAPAWMQMVHAMGGGQNGMSVHDVGRVPPQGSSAGNPVLVVRDCGMRPPRGRVVSGPWQSVLTLLPYLSPVAPRLLRQARLVGVQRVSPDEAAEIGRALALPRGDVDSLPTLADGVTLWCADRDRQYVMTQPTDAETGLFGTPRRMD
;
A
#
# COMPACT_ATOMS: atom_id res chain seq x y z
N ALA A 1 -20.74 30.88 12.65
CA ALA A 1 -20.76 29.65 11.84
C ALA A 1 -19.34 29.09 11.79
N VAL A 2 -19.10 27.91 12.37
CA VAL A 2 -17.77 27.30 12.45
C VAL A 2 -17.42 26.77 11.06
N GLN A 3 -16.44 27.39 10.41
CA GLN A 3 -15.90 26.97 9.14
C GLN A 3 -15.14 25.65 9.36
N ARG A 4 -15.81 24.52 9.07
CA ARG A 4 -15.16 23.21 9.10
C ARG A 4 -13.96 23.24 8.14
N PRO A 5 -12.78 22.76 8.56
CA PRO A 5 -11.62 22.74 7.67
C PRO A 5 -11.93 21.92 6.41
N PRO A 6 -11.45 22.34 5.23
CA PRO A 6 -11.71 21.63 3.98
C PRO A 6 -11.21 20.18 4.09
N ILE A 7 -12.11 19.24 3.80
CA ILE A 7 -11.83 17.81 3.67
C ILE A 7 -10.61 17.66 2.74
N ARG A 8 -9.55 17.01 3.23
CA ARG A 8 -8.21 17.03 2.62
C ARG A 8 -8.26 16.66 1.14
N THR A 9 -8.05 17.64 0.26
CA THR A 9 -7.87 17.46 -1.20
C THR A 9 -6.44 17.10 -1.58
N THR A 10 -5.59 16.79 -0.59
CA THR A 10 -4.17 16.60 -0.82
C THR A 10 -3.85 15.17 -1.23
N SER A 11 -3.08 15.06 -2.31
CA SER A 11 -2.45 13.85 -2.83
C SER A 11 -1.93 12.95 -1.69
N TYR A 12 -2.47 11.73 -1.57
CA TYR A 12 -2.10 10.77 -0.53
C TYR A 12 -1.42 9.55 -1.15
N GLY A 13 -0.08 9.62 -1.23
CA GLY A 13 0.76 8.49 -1.65
C GLY A 13 1.18 7.66 -0.43
N VAL A 14 1.02 6.34 -0.52
CA VAL A 14 1.43 5.37 0.48
C VAL A 14 2.50 4.46 -0.12
N GLY A 15 3.63 4.28 0.57
CA GLY A 15 4.62 3.26 0.25
C GLY A 15 4.51 2.09 1.22
N LEU A 16 4.53 0.85 0.74
CA LEU A 16 4.56 -0.34 1.60
C LEU A 16 5.76 -1.20 1.24
N ILE A 17 6.72 -1.30 2.16
CA ILE A 17 7.84 -2.24 2.09
C ILE A 17 7.42 -3.49 2.84
N GLY A 18 6.92 -4.48 2.12
CA GLY A 18 6.27 -5.62 2.74
C GLY A 18 5.67 -6.60 1.75
N GLY A 19 4.81 -7.46 2.28
CA GLY A 19 4.20 -8.56 1.55
C GLY A 19 2.98 -8.16 0.73
N LEU A 20 2.71 -8.98 -0.28
CA LEU A 20 1.50 -8.91 -1.09
C LEU A 20 0.23 -9.03 -0.23
N TRP A 21 0.25 -9.93 0.77
CA TRP A 21 -0.86 -10.16 1.68
C TRP A 21 -1.36 -8.86 2.34
N THR A 22 -0.46 -8.02 2.84
CA THR A 22 -0.86 -6.74 3.48
C THR A 22 -1.43 -5.76 2.47
N ALA A 23 -0.85 -5.68 1.27
CA ALA A 23 -1.42 -4.85 0.20
C ALA A 23 -2.82 -5.33 -0.21
N GLN A 24 -3.05 -6.64 -0.26
CA GLN A 24 -4.34 -7.24 -0.54
C GLN A 24 -5.37 -6.91 0.55
N VAL A 25 -5.02 -7.09 1.83
CA VAL A 25 -5.90 -6.73 2.94
C VAL A 25 -6.26 -5.24 2.93
N LEU A 26 -5.28 -4.36 2.68
CA LEU A 26 -5.54 -2.92 2.57
C LEU A 26 -6.45 -2.59 1.38
N ALA A 27 -6.26 -3.24 0.24
CA ALA A 27 -7.10 -3.08 -0.95
C ALA A 27 -8.53 -3.52 -0.67
N LEU A 28 -8.72 -4.69 -0.06
CA LEU A 28 -10.04 -5.23 0.29
C LEU A 28 -10.75 -4.30 1.29
N ARG A 29 -10.05 -3.85 2.33
CA ARG A 29 -10.61 -2.92 3.32
C ARG A 29 -10.97 -1.58 2.69
N ALA A 30 -10.16 -1.05 1.78
CA ALA A 30 -10.51 0.16 1.04
C ALA A 30 -11.78 -0.07 0.20
N ALA A 31 -11.89 -1.20 -0.49
CA ALA A 31 -13.09 -1.55 -1.24
C ALA A 31 -14.33 -1.67 -0.34
N ALA A 32 -14.20 -2.28 0.83
CA ALA A 32 -15.28 -2.40 1.81
C ALA A 32 -15.76 -1.04 2.35
N THR A 33 -14.92 0.00 2.32
CA THR A 33 -15.32 1.39 2.65
C THR A 33 -15.98 2.15 1.50
N GLY A 34 -16.19 1.51 0.35
CA GLY A 34 -16.81 2.11 -0.84
C GLY A 34 -15.82 2.72 -1.84
N ALA A 35 -14.52 2.53 -1.65
CA ALA A 35 -13.52 2.97 -2.63
C ALA A 35 -13.43 1.99 -3.80
N ARG A 36 -13.28 2.52 -5.02
CA ARG A 36 -12.90 1.70 -6.17
C ARG A 36 -11.40 1.41 -6.13
N VAL A 37 -11.02 0.18 -6.38
CA VAL A 37 -9.63 -0.27 -6.39
C VAL A 37 -9.20 -0.59 -7.82
N ALA A 38 -8.10 0.02 -8.27
CA ALA A 38 -7.41 -0.36 -9.48
C ALA A 38 -6.03 -0.91 -9.12
N VAL A 39 -5.72 -2.12 -9.57
CA VAL A 39 -4.42 -2.75 -9.33
C VAL A 39 -3.60 -2.68 -10.61
N GLU A 40 -2.42 -2.07 -10.52
CA GLU A 40 -1.37 -2.13 -11.52
C GLU A 40 -0.38 -3.22 -11.10
N THR A 41 -0.32 -4.35 -11.81
CA THR A 41 0.53 -5.48 -11.39
C THR A 41 1.13 -6.22 -12.57
N GLY A 42 2.33 -6.80 -12.36
CA GLY A 42 2.94 -7.76 -13.27
C GLY A 42 2.55 -9.22 -12.98
N ARG A 43 1.81 -9.46 -11.88
CA ARG A 43 1.40 -10.78 -11.40
C ARG A 43 -0.11 -10.84 -11.20
N ALA A 44 -0.86 -10.55 -12.26
CA ALA A 44 -2.32 -10.53 -12.25
C ALA A 44 -2.99 -11.74 -11.56
N PRO A 45 -2.52 -13.00 -11.75
CA PRO A 45 -3.12 -14.17 -11.08
C PRO A 45 -3.20 -14.04 -9.55
N ALA A 46 -2.22 -13.39 -8.92
CA ALA A 46 -2.20 -13.20 -7.48
C ALA A 46 -3.29 -12.25 -6.97
N TRP A 47 -3.85 -11.40 -7.83
CA TRP A 47 -4.92 -10.46 -7.49
C TRP A 47 -6.31 -10.93 -7.95
N MET A 48 -6.37 -11.90 -8.86
CA MET A 48 -7.64 -12.37 -9.43
C MET A 48 -8.57 -12.95 -8.38
N GLN A 49 -8.07 -13.66 -7.36
CA GLN A 49 -8.93 -14.21 -6.30
C GLN A 49 -9.77 -13.13 -5.62
N MET A 50 -9.20 -11.93 -5.42
CA MET A 50 -9.91 -10.80 -4.84
C MET A 50 -10.99 -10.23 -5.78
N VAL A 51 -10.67 -10.13 -7.07
CA VAL A 51 -11.64 -9.68 -8.09
C VAL A 51 -12.86 -10.60 -8.11
N HIS A 52 -12.66 -11.92 -8.01
CA HIS A 52 -13.74 -12.90 -7.94
C HIS A 52 -14.53 -12.77 -6.63
N ALA A 53 -13.84 -12.67 -5.49
CA ALA A 53 -14.48 -12.51 -4.17
C ALA A 53 -15.36 -11.27 -4.08
N MET A 54 -14.97 -10.20 -4.80
CA MET A 54 -15.74 -8.96 -4.88
C MET A 54 -16.90 -9.04 -5.89
N GLY A 55 -17.14 -10.15 -6.59
CA GLY A 55 -18.25 -10.29 -7.54
C GLY A 55 -17.91 -9.86 -8.97
N GLY A 56 -16.63 -9.92 -9.36
CA GLY A 56 -16.17 -9.87 -10.75
C GLY A 56 -16.25 -8.49 -11.42
N GLY A 57 -15.25 -7.64 -11.21
CA GLY A 57 -14.96 -6.42 -12.00
C GLY A 57 -15.96 -5.25 -11.89
N GLN A 58 -17.25 -5.55 -11.74
CA GLN A 58 -18.35 -4.57 -11.69
C GLN A 58 -18.47 -3.91 -10.32
N ASN A 59 -17.99 -4.58 -9.26
CA ASN A 59 -18.11 -4.16 -7.86
C ASN A 59 -16.90 -3.36 -7.35
N GLY A 60 -16.22 -2.66 -8.25
CA GLY A 60 -15.23 -1.68 -7.85
C GLY A 60 -13.79 -2.19 -7.70
N MET A 61 -13.42 -3.38 -8.19
CA MET A 61 -12.02 -3.78 -8.31
C MET A 61 -11.64 -4.16 -9.75
N SER A 62 -10.52 -3.62 -10.25
CA SER A 62 -9.98 -3.93 -11.58
C SER A 62 -8.48 -4.20 -11.52
N VAL A 63 -7.98 -5.06 -12.40
CA VAL A 63 -6.55 -5.42 -12.51
C VAL A 63 -6.06 -5.04 -13.90
N HIS A 64 -4.92 -4.36 -13.96
CA HIS A 64 -4.32 -3.82 -15.17
C HIS A 64 -2.84 -4.19 -15.22
N ASP A 65 -2.34 -4.37 -16.43
CA ASP A 65 -0.92 -4.51 -16.66
C ASP A 65 -0.15 -3.26 -16.21
N VAL A 66 1.12 -3.48 -15.89
CA VAL A 66 2.04 -2.41 -15.50
C VAL A 66 2.09 -1.30 -16.56
N GLY A 67 1.82 -0.07 -16.15
CA GLY A 67 1.80 1.12 -16.99
C GLY A 67 0.49 1.34 -17.77
N ARG A 68 -0.53 0.50 -17.57
CA ARG A 68 -1.77 0.48 -18.38
C ARG A 68 -3.04 0.89 -17.64
N VAL A 69 -2.94 1.35 -16.39
CA VAL A 69 -4.12 1.83 -15.65
C VAL A 69 -4.73 3.06 -16.34
N PRO A 70 -6.00 3.02 -16.78
CA PRO A 70 -6.68 4.17 -17.37
C PRO A 70 -7.06 5.20 -16.29
N PRO A 71 -7.36 6.45 -16.64
CA PRO A 71 -7.92 7.43 -15.70
C PRO A 71 -9.18 6.88 -15.02
N GLN A 72 -9.22 6.93 -13.68
CA GLN A 72 -10.28 6.26 -12.90
C GLN A 72 -11.51 7.15 -12.66
N GLY A 73 -11.38 8.47 -12.89
CA GLY A 73 -12.47 9.43 -12.65
C GLY A 73 -12.81 9.59 -11.16
N SER A 74 -11.79 9.75 -10.31
CA SER A 74 -11.98 9.87 -8.86
C SER A 74 -12.79 11.12 -8.48
N SER A 75 -13.70 10.95 -7.52
CA SER A 75 -14.52 12.03 -6.98
C SER A 75 -14.89 11.76 -5.52
N ALA A 76 -15.50 12.73 -4.85
CA ALA A 76 -15.94 12.57 -3.46
C ALA A 76 -16.93 11.41 -3.28
N GLY A 77 -17.82 11.19 -4.24
CA GLY A 77 -18.78 10.07 -4.23
C GLY A 77 -18.21 8.76 -4.76
N ASN A 78 -17.04 8.79 -5.39
CA ASN A 78 -16.37 7.62 -5.97
C ASN A 78 -14.85 7.73 -5.72
N PRO A 79 -14.40 7.56 -4.46
CA PRO A 79 -12.98 7.59 -4.16
C PRO A 79 -12.28 6.38 -4.79
N VAL A 80 -11.00 6.56 -5.12
CA VAL A 80 -10.20 5.55 -5.82
C VAL A 80 -8.92 5.27 -5.05
N LEU A 81 -8.60 3.99 -4.87
CA LEU A 81 -7.29 3.52 -4.47
C LEU A 81 -6.63 2.83 -5.66
N VAL A 82 -5.47 3.32 -6.09
CA VAL A 82 -4.64 2.62 -7.08
C VAL A 82 -3.51 1.89 -6.36
N VAL A 83 -3.48 0.57 -6.44
CA VAL A 83 -2.42 -0.28 -5.88
C VAL A 83 -1.41 -0.57 -6.98
N ARG A 84 -0.16 -0.18 -6.77
CA ARG A 84 0.95 -0.39 -7.69
C ARG A 84 1.84 -1.51 -7.17
N ASP A 85 1.63 -2.70 -7.70
CA ASP A 85 2.39 -3.93 -7.45
C ASP A 85 3.28 -4.24 -8.67
N CYS A 86 4.22 -3.33 -8.97
CA CYS A 86 5.05 -3.41 -10.17
C CYS A 86 6.36 -4.19 -9.97
N GLY A 87 6.53 -4.86 -8.82
CA GLY A 87 7.73 -5.61 -8.49
C GLY A 87 9.02 -4.77 -8.46
N MET A 88 10.10 -5.36 -8.96
CA MET A 88 11.49 -4.94 -8.78
C MET A 88 11.83 -3.54 -9.33
N ARG A 89 11.13 -3.11 -10.38
CA ARG A 89 11.38 -1.85 -11.08
C ARG A 89 10.06 -1.23 -11.49
N PRO A 90 9.37 -0.54 -10.58
CA PRO A 90 8.15 0.16 -10.93
C PRO A 90 8.46 1.17 -12.04
N PRO A 91 7.76 1.11 -13.18
CA PRO A 91 7.91 2.13 -14.19
C PRO A 91 7.52 3.48 -13.61
N ARG A 92 8.03 4.55 -14.22
CA ARG A 92 7.57 5.91 -13.94
C ARG A 92 6.09 5.96 -14.32
N GLY A 93 5.24 5.85 -13.30
CA GLY A 93 3.81 5.66 -13.48
C GLY A 93 3.16 6.95 -13.94
N ARG A 94 2.20 6.81 -14.86
CA ARG A 94 1.21 7.86 -15.16
C ARG A 94 0.24 8.07 -13.99
N VAL A 95 0.10 7.05 -13.14
CA VAL A 95 -0.72 7.09 -11.93
C VAL A 95 -0.02 7.97 -10.89
N VAL A 96 -0.65 9.10 -10.60
CA VAL A 96 -0.26 10.03 -9.53
C VAL A 96 -1.40 10.15 -8.53
N SER A 97 -1.07 10.31 -7.25
CA SER A 97 -2.07 10.61 -6.24
C SER A 97 -2.64 12.01 -6.45
N GLY A 98 -3.94 12.17 -6.21
CA GLY A 98 -4.67 13.40 -6.46
C GLY A 98 -5.94 13.48 -5.61
N PRO A 99 -6.79 14.49 -5.81
CA PRO A 99 -8.06 14.59 -5.09
C PRO A 99 -8.87 13.30 -5.23
N TRP A 100 -9.21 12.68 -4.10
CA TRP A 100 -9.97 11.42 -4.02
C TRP A 100 -9.31 10.21 -4.71
N GLN A 101 -8.03 10.32 -5.10
CA GLN A 101 -7.25 9.21 -5.66
C GLN A 101 -5.98 9.01 -4.82
N SER A 102 -6.00 7.95 -4.02
CA SER A 102 -4.83 7.50 -3.26
C SER A 102 -4.03 6.49 -4.07
N VAL A 103 -2.71 6.46 -3.87
CA VAL A 103 -1.83 5.50 -4.54
C VAL A 103 -1.04 4.73 -3.50
N LEU A 104 -1.23 3.41 -3.43
CA LEU A 104 -0.44 2.50 -2.60
C LEU A 104 0.61 1.82 -3.48
N THR A 105 1.89 2.09 -3.27
CA THR A 105 2.98 1.41 -3.98
C THR A 105 3.54 0.30 -3.12
N LEU A 106 3.38 -0.94 -3.56
CA LEU A 106 3.95 -2.13 -2.92
C LEU A 106 5.36 -2.36 -3.44
N LEU A 107 6.31 -2.45 -2.51
CA LEU A 107 7.70 -2.79 -2.75
C LEU A 107 8.01 -4.08 -1.98
N PRO A 108 8.20 -5.23 -2.66
CA PRO A 108 8.49 -6.50 -1.98
C PRO A 108 9.84 -6.52 -1.25
N TYR A 109 10.78 -5.69 -1.69
CA TYR A 109 12.11 -5.49 -1.12
C TYR A 109 12.58 -4.07 -1.45
N LEU A 110 13.66 -3.62 -0.81
CA LEU A 110 14.30 -2.35 -1.18
C LEU A 110 14.92 -2.46 -2.56
N SER A 111 14.30 -1.80 -3.53
CA SER A 111 14.89 -1.57 -4.85
C SER A 111 15.70 -0.27 -4.85
N PRO A 112 16.63 -0.06 -5.80
CA PRO A 112 17.40 1.19 -5.90
C PRO A 112 16.54 2.47 -6.03
N VAL A 113 15.28 2.33 -6.46
CA VAL A 113 14.33 3.45 -6.57
C VAL A 113 13.53 3.69 -5.27
N ALA A 114 13.53 2.74 -4.34
CA ALA A 114 12.75 2.77 -3.12
C ALA A 114 13.02 4.03 -2.29
N PRO A 115 14.27 4.46 -1.99
CA PRO A 115 14.50 5.63 -1.15
C PRO A 115 13.83 6.91 -1.67
N ARG A 116 13.75 7.08 -2.99
CA ARG A 116 13.06 8.22 -3.60
C ARG A 116 11.55 8.13 -3.41
N LEU A 117 10.96 6.94 -3.60
CA LEU A 117 9.53 6.71 -3.43
C LEU A 117 9.11 6.89 -1.96
N LEU A 118 9.92 6.41 -1.02
CA LEU A 118 9.67 6.56 0.41
C LEU A 118 9.65 8.03 0.83
N ARG A 119 10.58 8.85 0.34
CA ARG A 119 10.61 10.30 0.62
C ARG A 119 9.45 11.07 0.01
N GLN A 120 8.82 10.53 -1.04
CA GLN A 120 7.68 11.17 -1.72
C GLN A 120 6.33 10.73 -1.14
N ALA A 121 6.29 9.59 -0.45
CA ALA A 121 5.09 9.07 0.20
C ALA A 121 4.78 9.87 1.47
N ARG A 122 3.49 10.08 1.74
CA ARG A 122 3.01 10.71 2.98
C ARG A 122 2.87 9.72 4.11
N LEU A 123 2.73 8.45 3.77
CA LEU A 123 2.65 7.35 4.71
C LEU A 123 3.51 6.20 4.17
N VAL A 124 4.38 5.66 5.03
CA VAL A 124 5.22 4.52 4.70
C VAL A 124 4.99 3.40 5.70
N GLY A 125 4.58 2.24 5.21
CA GLY A 125 4.52 1.01 5.99
C GLY A 125 5.78 0.18 5.77
N VAL A 126 6.42 -0.27 6.84
CA VAL A 126 7.60 -1.13 6.80
C VAL A 126 7.33 -2.37 7.64
N GLN A 127 7.33 -3.55 7.01
CA GLN A 127 7.26 -4.83 7.70
C GLN A 127 8.68 -5.37 7.98
N ARG A 128 8.79 -6.57 8.56
CA ARG A 128 10.08 -7.23 8.84
C ARG A 128 11.05 -7.19 7.65
N VAL A 129 12.18 -6.51 7.73
CA VAL A 129 13.20 -6.39 6.66
C VAL A 129 14.53 -6.98 7.10
N SER A 130 15.48 -7.18 6.17
CA SER A 130 16.84 -7.56 6.58
C SER A 130 17.51 -6.42 7.37
N PRO A 131 18.57 -6.69 8.17
CA PRO A 131 19.32 -5.64 8.85
C PRO A 131 19.91 -4.58 7.91
N ASP A 132 20.38 -5.00 6.72
CA ASP A 132 20.93 -4.09 5.71
C ASP A 132 19.83 -3.17 5.15
N GLU A 133 18.66 -3.75 4.86
CA GLU A 133 17.49 -3.00 4.42
C GLU A 133 16.99 -2.04 5.51
N ALA A 134 16.98 -2.46 6.78
CA ALA A 134 16.60 -1.62 7.91
C ALA A 134 17.50 -0.38 8.01
N ALA A 135 18.82 -0.53 7.82
CA ALA A 135 19.75 0.60 7.82
C ALA A 135 19.48 1.59 6.68
N GLU A 136 19.16 1.09 5.48
CA GLU A 136 18.80 1.94 4.33
C GLU A 136 17.47 2.67 4.55
N ILE A 137 16.45 1.98 5.03
CA ILE A 137 15.14 2.55 5.36
C ILE A 137 15.28 3.60 6.47
N GLY A 138 16.08 3.29 7.49
CA GLY A 138 16.39 4.20 8.58
C GLY A 138 16.98 5.52 8.09
N ARG A 139 17.92 5.47 7.14
CA ARG A 139 18.46 6.68 6.48
C ARG A 139 17.42 7.40 5.63
N ALA A 140 16.60 6.67 4.88
CA ALA A 140 15.62 7.26 3.96
C ALA A 140 14.47 7.97 4.69
N LEU A 141 14.06 7.46 5.84
CA LEU A 141 12.93 7.95 6.66
C LEU A 141 13.38 8.70 7.92
N ALA A 142 14.69 8.87 8.12
CA ALA A 142 15.28 9.43 9.34
C ALA A 142 14.78 8.76 10.64
N LEU A 143 14.74 7.42 10.65
CA LEU A 143 14.26 6.66 11.80
C LEU A 143 15.27 6.72 12.98
N PRO A 144 14.78 6.81 14.22
CA PRO A 144 15.59 6.56 15.41
C PRO A 144 16.25 5.18 15.37
N ARG A 145 17.43 5.06 16.00
CA ARG A 145 18.17 3.77 16.05
C ARG A 145 17.32 2.63 16.60
N GLY A 146 16.56 2.87 17.69
CA GLY A 146 15.69 1.84 18.26
C GLY A 146 14.64 1.30 17.29
N ASP A 147 14.10 2.15 16.40
CA ASP A 147 13.17 1.70 15.37
C ASP A 147 13.91 0.87 14.30
N VAL A 148 15.08 1.32 13.85
CA VAL A 148 15.94 0.58 12.90
C VAL A 148 16.30 -0.81 13.43
N ASP A 149 16.69 -0.90 14.70
CA ASP A 149 17.08 -2.16 15.34
C ASP A 149 15.89 -3.12 15.53
N SER A 150 14.67 -2.58 15.64
CA SER A 150 13.46 -3.38 15.78
C SER A 150 12.98 -3.98 14.45
N LEU A 151 13.22 -3.31 13.32
CA LEU A 151 12.69 -3.68 12.01
C LEU A 151 12.96 -5.14 11.63
N PRO A 152 14.17 -5.72 11.84
CA PRO A 152 14.43 -7.11 11.52
C PRO A 152 13.74 -8.13 12.42
N THR A 153 13.27 -7.70 13.60
CA THR A 153 12.69 -8.58 14.63
C THR A 153 11.15 -8.53 14.67
N LEU A 154 10.52 -7.66 13.86
CA LEU A 154 9.06 -7.52 13.81
C LEU A 154 8.37 -8.85 13.54
N ALA A 155 7.30 -9.18 14.27
CA ALA A 155 6.49 -10.36 13.98
C ALA A 155 5.77 -10.24 12.61
N ASP A 156 5.38 -11.37 12.03
CA ASP A 156 4.54 -11.36 10.83
C ASP A 156 3.20 -10.66 11.12
N GLY A 157 2.70 -9.88 10.17
CA GLY A 157 1.51 -9.03 10.36
C GLY A 157 1.77 -7.70 11.06
N VAL A 158 2.94 -7.49 11.69
CA VAL A 158 3.34 -6.19 12.24
C VAL A 158 3.91 -5.29 11.14
N THR A 159 3.43 -4.06 11.09
CA THR A 159 3.92 -3.01 10.20
C THR A 159 4.23 -1.76 11.01
N LEU A 160 5.45 -1.24 10.89
CA LEU A 160 5.79 0.12 11.33
C LEU A 160 5.23 1.10 10.30
N TRP A 161 4.27 1.92 10.71
CA TRP A 161 3.74 3.01 9.90
C TRP A 161 4.41 4.32 10.27
N CYS A 162 4.99 5.00 9.29
CA CYS A 162 5.67 6.28 9.42
C CYS A 162 4.92 7.34 8.61
N ALA A 163 4.52 8.44 9.24
CA ALA A 163 3.91 9.60 8.59
C ALA A 163 4.56 10.89 9.12
N ASP A 164 5.32 11.58 8.27
CA ASP A 164 6.12 12.74 8.64
C ASP A 164 7.01 12.50 9.89
N ARG A 165 6.53 12.87 11.08
CA ARG A 165 7.23 12.68 12.36
C ARG A 165 6.63 11.60 13.25
N ASP A 166 5.43 11.12 12.90
CA ASP A 166 4.70 10.11 13.65
C ASP A 166 5.10 8.72 13.20
N ARG A 167 5.20 7.81 14.18
CA ARG A 167 5.62 6.42 13.99
C ARG A 167 4.75 5.54 14.88
N GLN A 168 4.18 4.50 14.31
CA GLN A 168 3.32 3.58 15.06
C GLN A 168 3.49 2.14 14.57
N TYR A 169 3.77 1.23 15.50
CA TYR A 169 3.70 -0.20 15.23
C TYR A 169 2.25 -0.65 15.25
N VAL A 170 1.80 -1.27 14.16
CA VAL A 170 0.43 -1.75 14.01
C VAL A 170 0.46 -3.23 13.66
N MET A 171 -0.24 -4.03 14.47
CA MET A 171 -0.55 -5.42 14.16
C MET A 171 -1.78 -5.48 13.26
N THR A 172 -1.64 -6.05 12.07
CA THR A 172 -2.78 -6.28 11.17
C THR A 172 -3.43 -7.61 11.53
N GLN A 173 -4.57 -7.54 12.22
CA GLN A 173 -5.40 -8.71 12.50
C GLN A 173 -6.38 -8.93 11.34
N PRO A 174 -6.28 -10.05 10.60
CA PRO A 174 -7.26 -10.36 9.57
C PRO A 174 -8.57 -10.84 10.19
N THR A 175 -9.66 -10.56 9.49
CA THR A 175 -10.96 -11.20 9.73
C THR A 175 -10.97 -12.63 9.20
N ASP A 176 -11.98 -13.42 9.59
CA ASP A 176 -12.15 -14.78 9.06
C ASP A 176 -12.31 -14.79 7.53
N ALA A 177 -13.00 -13.79 6.98
CA ALA A 177 -13.16 -13.62 5.53
C ALA A 177 -11.81 -13.33 4.84
N GLU A 178 -10.99 -12.44 5.43
CA GLU A 178 -9.65 -12.13 4.91
C GLU A 178 -8.72 -13.34 5.00
N THR A 179 -8.80 -14.10 6.10
CA THR A 179 -8.01 -15.32 6.30
C THR A 179 -8.43 -16.42 5.33
N GLY A 180 -9.73 -16.60 5.09
CA GLY A 180 -10.23 -17.56 4.12
C GLY A 180 -9.85 -17.22 2.67
N LEU A 181 -9.68 -15.94 2.35
CA LEU A 181 -9.27 -15.49 1.02
C LEU A 181 -7.75 -15.55 0.82
N PHE A 182 -6.96 -15.01 1.76
CA PHE A 182 -5.52 -14.80 1.54
C PHE A 182 -4.61 -15.72 2.36
N GLY A 183 -5.18 -16.51 3.27
CA GLY A 183 -4.44 -17.25 4.28
C GLY A 183 -3.97 -16.37 5.44
N THR A 184 -3.06 -16.90 6.25
CA THR A 184 -2.47 -16.20 7.39
C THR A 184 -1.52 -15.07 6.95
N PRO A 185 -1.30 -14.06 7.82
CA PRO A 185 -0.36 -12.97 7.52
C PRO A 185 1.02 -13.50 7.15
N ARG A 186 1.51 -13.10 5.97
CA ARG A 186 2.82 -13.50 5.45
C ARG A 186 3.48 -12.34 4.71
N ARG A 187 4.79 -12.19 4.91
CA ARG A 187 5.58 -11.20 4.17
C ARG A 187 6.05 -11.74 2.82
N MET A 188 6.47 -13.00 2.76
CA MET A 188 7.05 -13.62 1.58
C MET A 188 6.04 -14.57 0.94
N ASP A 189 5.81 -14.38 -0.35
CA ASP A 189 5.30 -15.37 -1.30
C ASP A 189 6.34 -15.54 -2.41
#